data_AF-A0A3M1EYU3-F1
#
_entry.id   AF-A0A3M1EYU3-F1
#
_cell.length_a   1.000
_cell.length_b   1.000
_cell.length_c   1.000
_cell.angle_alpha   90.00
_cell.angle_beta   90.00
_cell.angle_gamma   90.00
#
_symmetry.space_group_name_H-M   'P 1'
#
loop_
_entity.id
_entity.type
_entity.pdbx_description
1 polymer ?
#
loop_
_entity_poly.entity_id
_entity_poly.type
_entity_poly.pdbx_seq_one_letter_code
_entity_poly.pdbx_strand_id
1 'polypeptide(L)'
;PEARTLLIGSHLDTVPNGGPYDGALGVLAGLEVLRVLQENQVPLRHHVEVIDFTDEEGRFGDFFGSRAVAGKHTEESIGAFLEKAGEAEDIGDLPAMWALDPDGLSVDAVLAARRDPKSLAGYLELHIEQGPRLERAGASIGVVTGIFGRRSWLLTFLGRSDHAGTTPLDARADALVAAARFIAAAPERVQARFPDAVATCGNVEVLPGVYNVTPRQATVWVEFRAGTLAELDGIDQALRELADEITVGPDLHAVVKPTAASQPTPMHPRMQEVIRAAAQALGYPSMDLPSGAGHDAQMMANVTPTGMIFTPSHRGRSHCPDEYTAPEHLVAGANVLLHAVLALAGPP
;
A
#
# COMPACT_ATOMS: atom_id res chain seq x y z
N PRO A 1 -25.01 -23.06 -10.16
CA PRO A 1 -24.70 -22.01 -11.15
C PRO A 1 -24.81 -20.60 -10.56
N GLU A 2 -25.85 -20.33 -9.77
CA GLU A 2 -26.13 -19.01 -9.17
C GLU A 2 -25.42 -18.76 -7.81
N ALA A 3 -24.40 -19.55 -7.47
CA ALA A 3 -23.70 -19.36 -6.20
C ALA A 3 -22.77 -18.13 -6.29
N ARG A 4 -22.62 -17.40 -5.18
CA ARG A 4 -21.63 -16.31 -5.11
C ARG A 4 -20.20 -16.86 -5.15
N THR A 5 -19.24 -16.02 -5.52
CA THR A 5 -17.82 -16.35 -5.60
C THR A 5 -17.04 -15.75 -4.42
N LEU A 6 -16.27 -16.57 -3.71
CA LEU A 6 -15.18 -16.13 -2.84
C LEU A 6 -13.90 -16.05 -3.67
N LEU A 7 -13.35 -14.85 -3.80
CA LEU A 7 -12.07 -14.63 -4.47
C LEU A 7 -10.93 -14.84 -3.48
N ILE A 8 -9.86 -15.48 -3.91
CA ILE A 8 -8.58 -15.54 -3.20
C ILE A 8 -7.46 -15.21 -4.18
N GLY A 9 -6.41 -14.51 -3.75
CA GLY A 9 -5.38 -14.11 -4.70
C GLY A 9 -4.48 -13.01 -4.20
N SER A 10 -3.71 -12.45 -5.14
CA SER A 10 -2.86 -11.28 -5.02
C SER A 10 -2.35 -10.94 -6.44
N HIS A 11 -1.06 -10.64 -6.62
CA HIS A 11 -0.43 -10.32 -7.91
C HIS A 11 0.83 -11.17 -8.19
N LEU A 12 1.25 -11.26 -9.46
CA LEU A 12 2.51 -11.87 -9.88
C LEU A 12 3.54 -10.87 -10.43
N ASP A 13 3.15 -9.63 -10.73
CA ASP A 13 4.11 -8.59 -11.07
C ASP A 13 4.93 -8.16 -9.84
N THR A 14 6.10 -7.58 -10.10
CA THR A 14 7.10 -7.23 -9.08
C THR A 14 7.75 -5.89 -9.41
N VAL A 15 8.28 -5.20 -8.39
CA VAL A 15 9.25 -4.12 -8.62
C VAL A 15 10.58 -4.62 -9.23
N PRO A 16 11.37 -3.74 -9.87
CA PRO A 16 12.72 -4.07 -10.31
C PRO A 16 13.59 -4.60 -9.16
N ASN A 17 14.17 -5.79 -9.34
CA ASN A 17 14.92 -6.51 -8.31
C ASN A 17 14.10 -6.82 -7.04
N GLY A 18 12.79 -7.05 -7.21
CA GLY A 18 11.91 -7.53 -6.15
C GLY A 18 12.28 -8.91 -5.62
N GLY A 19 11.66 -9.29 -4.50
CA GLY A 19 11.78 -10.61 -3.92
C GLY A 19 10.88 -11.64 -4.58
N PRO A 20 10.93 -12.91 -4.15
CA PRO A 20 10.15 -13.98 -4.75
C PRO A 20 8.79 -14.21 -4.07
N TYR A 21 8.44 -13.46 -3.01
CA TYR A 21 7.24 -13.73 -2.19
C TYR A 21 6.19 -12.62 -2.28
N ASP A 22 6.60 -11.37 -2.46
CA ASP A 22 5.73 -10.22 -2.72
C ASP A 22 4.73 -10.53 -3.85
N GLY A 23 3.44 -10.43 -3.55
CA GLY A 23 2.34 -10.90 -4.41
C GLY A 23 2.26 -12.42 -4.62
N ALA A 24 3.34 -13.03 -5.12
CA ALA A 24 3.37 -14.41 -5.60
C ALA A 24 2.96 -15.44 -4.55
N LEU A 25 3.24 -15.17 -3.26
CA LEU A 25 2.76 -16.00 -2.16
C LEU A 25 1.23 -16.15 -2.18
N GLY A 26 0.50 -15.04 -2.34
CA GLY A 26 -0.97 -15.05 -2.31
C GLY A 26 -1.57 -15.84 -3.46
N VAL A 27 -1.07 -15.62 -4.67
CA VAL A 27 -1.53 -16.31 -5.88
C VAL A 27 -1.25 -17.82 -5.79
N LEU A 28 -0.02 -18.21 -5.44
CA LEU A 28 0.35 -19.63 -5.37
C LEU A 28 -0.31 -20.36 -4.20
N ALA A 29 -0.46 -19.71 -3.04
CA ALA A 29 -1.23 -20.28 -1.93
C ALA A 29 -2.71 -20.44 -2.29
N GLY A 30 -3.29 -19.49 -3.03
CA GLY A 30 -4.64 -19.62 -3.56
C GLY A 30 -4.79 -20.83 -4.49
N LEU A 31 -3.83 -21.03 -5.41
CA LEU A 31 -3.82 -22.20 -6.28
C LEU A 31 -3.72 -23.51 -5.48
N GLU A 32 -2.88 -23.53 -4.45
CA GLU A 32 -2.76 -24.69 -3.56
C GLU A 32 -4.05 -24.99 -2.80
N VAL A 33 -4.76 -23.95 -2.33
CA VAL A 33 -6.10 -24.10 -1.73
C VAL A 33 -7.06 -24.78 -2.71
N LEU A 34 -7.11 -24.36 -3.97
CA LEU A 34 -7.98 -25.00 -4.96
C LEU A 34 -7.63 -26.48 -5.18
N ARG A 35 -6.34 -26.82 -5.23
CA ARG A 35 -5.88 -28.21 -5.37
C ARG A 35 -6.33 -29.06 -4.19
N VAL A 36 -6.10 -28.60 -2.97
CA VAL A 36 -6.50 -29.33 -1.75
C VAL A 36 -8.01 -29.52 -1.69
N LEU A 37 -8.80 -28.50 -2.01
CA LEU A 37 -10.27 -28.61 -2.05
C LEU A 37 -10.74 -29.65 -3.08
N GLN A 38 -10.11 -29.65 -4.26
CA GLN A 38 -10.43 -30.58 -5.35
C GLN A 38 -10.03 -32.02 -5.01
N GLU A 39 -8.81 -32.25 -4.53
CA GLU A 39 -8.28 -33.56 -4.16
C GLU A 39 -9.11 -34.24 -3.06
N ASN A 40 -9.61 -33.44 -2.11
CA ASN A 40 -10.44 -33.91 -1.00
C ASN A 40 -11.95 -33.86 -1.30
N GLN A 41 -12.35 -33.46 -2.51
CA GLN A 41 -13.75 -33.37 -2.95
C GLN A 41 -14.64 -32.59 -1.97
N VAL A 42 -14.11 -31.48 -1.44
CA VAL A 42 -14.80 -30.69 -0.42
C VAL A 42 -16.05 -30.04 -1.03
N PRO A 43 -17.26 -30.26 -0.46
CA PRO A 43 -18.46 -29.59 -0.94
C PRO A 43 -18.41 -28.09 -0.59
N LEU A 44 -18.80 -27.23 -1.54
CA LEU A 44 -18.76 -25.77 -1.36
C LEU A 44 -20.13 -25.15 -1.64
N ARG A 45 -20.53 -24.18 -0.82
CA ARG A 45 -21.74 -23.36 -1.02
C ARG A 45 -21.49 -22.13 -1.90
N HIS A 46 -20.23 -21.77 -2.10
CA HIS A 46 -19.78 -20.65 -2.92
C HIS A 46 -18.75 -21.16 -3.94
N HIS A 47 -18.68 -20.53 -5.10
CA HIS A 47 -17.54 -20.72 -5.99
C HIS A 47 -16.28 -20.19 -5.30
N VAL A 48 -15.14 -20.81 -5.54
CA VAL A 48 -13.83 -20.30 -5.10
C VAL A 48 -12.99 -20.11 -6.35
N GLU A 49 -12.54 -18.90 -6.57
CA GLU A 49 -11.73 -18.51 -7.72
C GLU A 49 -10.40 -17.95 -7.22
N VAL A 50 -9.30 -18.34 -7.86
CA VAL A 50 -8.00 -17.71 -7.66
C VAL A 50 -7.86 -16.59 -8.68
N ILE A 51 -7.43 -15.42 -8.23
CA ILE A 51 -7.15 -14.26 -9.06
C ILE A 51 -5.70 -13.83 -8.93
N ASP A 52 -5.12 -13.45 -10.07
CA ASP A 52 -3.83 -12.80 -10.20
C ASP A 52 -4.10 -11.42 -10.83
N PHE A 53 -3.88 -10.36 -10.06
CA PHE A 53 -4.10 -9.00 -10.51
C PHE A 53 -2.90 -8.49 -11.29
N THR A 54 -3.19 -7.75 -12.36
CA THR A 54 -2.17 -7.15 -13.23
C THR A 54 -1.71 -5.79 -12.70
N ASP A 55 -0.40 -5.57 -12.64
CA ASP A 55 0.25 -4.29 -12.34
C ASP A 55 -0.21 -3.70 -10.99
N GLU A 56 -0.10 -4.51 -9.94
CA GLU A 56 -0.28 -4.06 -8.55
C GLU A 56 0.80 -3.05 -8.18
N GLU A 57 2.05 -3.38 -8.50
CA GLU A 57 3.26 -2.66 -8.09
C GLU A 57 3.42 -1.30 -8.80
N GLY A 58 2.59 -1.06 -9.82
CA GLY A 58 2.40 0.26 -10.38
C GLY A 58 3.47 0.70 -11.37
N ARG A 59 3.95 -0.21 -12.22
CA ARG A 59 4.87 0.14 -13.29
C ARG A 59 4.22 1.17 -14.23
N PHE A 60 2.96 0.98 -14.60
CA PHE A 60 2.24 1.92 -15.47
C PHE A 60 1.08 2.60 -14.74
N GLY A 61 0.35 1.89 -13.89
CA GLY A 61 -0.65 2.50 -13.04
C GLY A 61 -1.06 1.58 -11.91
N ASP A 62 -0.61 1.91 -10.69
CA ASP A 62 -0.83 1.14 -9.46
C ASP A 62 -2.23 0.49 -9.42
N PHE A 63 -2.27 -0.80 -9.09
CA PHE A 63 -3.48 -1.60 -8.93
C PHE A 63 -4.33 -1.75 -10.21
N PHE A 64 -3.73 -1.77 -11.41
CA PHE A 64 -4.49 -1.74 -12.67
C PHE A 64 -5.59 -2.83 -12.74
N GLY A 65 -5.22 -4.08 -12.49
CA GLY A 65 -6.14 -5.22 -12.54
C GLY A 65 -7.26 -5.14 -11.51
N SER A 66 -6.92 -4.86 -10.24
CA SER A 66 -7.94 -4.79 -9.17
C SER A 66 -8.82 -3.54 -9.28
N ARG A 67 -8.31 -2.44 -9.84
CA ARG A 67 -9.11 -1.27 -10.22
C ARG A 67 -10.10 -1.60 -11.34
N ALA A 68 -9.72 -2.42 -12.32
CA ALA A 68 -10.63 -2.87 -13.37
C ALA A 68 -11.77 -3.70 -12.78
N VAL A 69 -11.43 -4.68 -11.94
CA VAL A 69 -12.41 -5.51 -11.22
C VAL A 69 -13.33 -4.68 -10.33
N ALA A 70 -12.81 -3.61 -9.71
CA ALA A 70 -13.58 -2.68 -8.89
C ALA A 70 -14.36 -1.61 -9.69
N GLY A 71 -14.23 -1.57 -11.02
CA GLY A 71 -14.88 -0.58 -11.86
C GLY A 71 -14.37 0.85 -11.62
N LYS A 72 -13.07 1.00 -11.35
CA LYS A 72 -12.39 2.27 -11.01
C LYS A 72 -11.60 2.87 -12.19
N HIS A 73 -11.65 2.24 -13.36
CA HIS A 73 -11.09 2.79 -14.59
C HIS A 73 -12.13 3.59 -15.38
N THR A 74 -11.65 4.66 -15.99
CA THR A 74 -12.29 5.39 -17.10
C THR A 74 -11.49 5.18 -18.37
N GLU A 75 -12.10 5.41 -19.54
CA GLU A 75 -11.38 5.40 -20.84
C GLU A 75 -10.13 6.29 -20.79
N GLU A 76 -10.24 7.48 -20.21
CA GLU A 76 -9.13 8.42 -20.05
C GLU A 76 -8.00 7.83 -19.18
N SER A 77 -8.33 7.19 -18.06
CA SER A 77 -7.32 6.56 -17.19
C SER A 77 -6.61 5.39 -17.87
N ILE A 78 -7.32 4.65 -18.72
CA ILE A 78 -6.75 3.55 -19.51
C ILE A 78 -5.87 4.13 -20.62
N GLY A 79 -6.31 5.20 -21.29
CA GLY A 79 -5.51 5.91 -22.28
C GLY A 79 -4.18 6.42 -21.71
N ALA A 80 -4.21 7.05 -20.53
CA ALA A 80 -3.01 7.51 -19.84
C ALA A 80 -2.06 6.35 -19.45
N PHE A 81 -2.62 5.22 -19.01
CA PHE A 81 -1.84 4.01 -18.74
C PHE A 81 -1.15 3.51 -20.01
N LEU A 82 -1.87 3.45 -21.14
CA LEU A 82 -1.34 2.98 -22.43
C LEU A 82 -0.27 3.92 -22.99
N GLU A 83 -0.45 5.22 -22.86
CA GLU A 83 0.55 6.22 -23.23
C GLU A 83 1.85 5.99 -22.45
N LYS A 84 1.76 5.90 -21.12
CA LYS A 84 2.93 5.65 -20.25
C LYS A 84 3.59 4.30 -20.55
N ALA A 85 2.80 3.26 -20.82
CA ALA A 85 3.32 1.95 -21.21
C ALA A 85 4.05 2.00 -22.57
N GLY A 86 3.60 2.84 -23.50
CA GLY A 86 4.23 3.03 -24.80
C GLY A 86 5.52 3.83 -24.81
N GLU A 87 5.81 4.55 -23.74
CA GLU A 87 7.09 5.25 -23.56
C GLU A 87 8.21 4.34 -23.01
N ALA A 88 7.87 3.14 -22.53
CA ALA A 88 8.83 2.26 -21.87
C ALA A 88 9.66 1.45 -22.87
N GLU A 89 10.96 1.75 -22.95
CA GLU A 89 11.90 1.19 -23.94
C GLU A 89 12.19 -0.31 -23.76
N ASP A 90 11.95 -0.87 -22.57
CA ASP A 90 12.42 -2.20 -22.14
C ASP A 90 11.33 -3.29 -22.13
N ILE A 91 10.12 -2.94 -22.54
CA ILE A 91 8.95 -3.85 -22.50
C ILE A 91 8.78 -4.62 -23.82
N GLY A 92 9.55 -4.26 -24.83
CA GLY A 92 9.18 -4.58 -26.20
C GLY A 92 7.85 -3.91 -26.54
N ASP A 93 7.16 -4.48 -27.52
CA ASP A 93 6.05 -3.83 -28.20
C ASP A 93 4.71 -4.07 -27.43
N LEU A 94 4.64 -3.79 -26.12
CA LEU A 94 3.43 -3.99 -25.30
C LEU A 94 2.22 -3.17 -25.80
N PRO A 95 2.38 -1.92 -26.27
CA PRO A 95 1.34 -1.23 -27.04
C PRO A 95 0.93 -1.99 -28.31
N ALA A 96 1.87 -2.67 -28.97
CA ALA A 96 1.54 -3.53 -30.10
C ALA A 96 0.87 -4.84 -29.67
N MET A 97 1.24 -5.46 -28.53
CA MET A 97 0.51 -6.62 -27.99
C MET A 97 -0.93 -6.25 -27.63
N TRP A 98 -1.15 -5.09 -27.02
CA TRP A 98 -2.49 -4.55 -26.75
C TRP A 98 -3.25 -4.22 -28.05
N ALA A 99 -2.57 -3.67 -29.06
CA ALA A 99 -3.16 -3.37 -30.37
C ALA A 99 -3.39 -4.60 -31.27
N LEU A 100 -2.71 -5.71 -30.99
CA LEU A 100 -2.75 -6.96 -31.77
C LEU A 100 -3.63 -8.03 -31.12
N ASP A 101 -4.17 -7.78 -29.93
CA ASP A 101 -4.98 -8.75 -29.20
C ASP A 101 -6.48 -8.45 -29.35
N PRO A 102 -7.19 -9.15 -30.26
CA PRO A 102 -8.63 -9.03 -30.38
C PRO A 102 -9.41 -9.66 -29.19
N ASP A 103 -8.77 -10.45 -28.32
CA ASP A 103 -9.46 -11.30 -27.34
C ASP A 103 -9.01 -11.13 -25.85
N GLY A 104 -7.90 -10.47 -25.53
CA GLY A 104 -7.33 -10.49 -24.16
C GLY A 104 -7.22 -9.15 -23.41
N LEU A 105 -6.81 -8.05 -24.04
CA LEU A 105 -6.72 -6.73 -23.40
C LEU A 105 -7.12 -5.61 -24.37
N SER A 106 -8.38 -5.19 -24.31
CA SER A 106 -8.89 -3.99 -24.98
C SER A 106 -9.44 -3.01 -23.94
N VAL A 107 -9.62 -1.73 -24.31
CA VAL A 107 -10.26 -0.74 -23.42
C VAL A 107 -11.63 -1.26 -22.96
N ASP A 108 -12.42 -1.83 -23.88
CA ASP A 108 -13.72 -2.42 -23.58
C ASP A 108 -13.60 -3.62 -22.63
N ALA A 109 -12.60 -4.48 -22.80
CA ALA A 109 -12.37 -5.63 -21.92
C ALA A 109 -12.02 -5.20 -20.49
N VAL A 110 -11.15 -4.18 -20.34
CA VAL A 110 -10.79 -3.63 -19.03
C VAL A 110 -12.01 -3.01 -18.35
N LEU A 111 -12.83 -2.26 -19.08
CA LEU A 111 -14.08 -1.69 -18.54
C LEU A 111 -15.10 -2.78 -18.19
N ALA A 112 -15.14 -3.87 -18.96
CA ALA A 112 -16.03 -5.01 -18.74
C ALA A 112 -15.57 -5.97 -17.64
N ALA A 113 -14.30 -5.92 -17.21
CA ALA A 113 -13.74 -6.76 -16.14
C ALA A 113 -14.38 -6.51 -14.76
N ARG A 114 -15.13 -5.41 -14.61
CA ARG A 114 -15.85 -5.06 -13.38
C ARG A 114 -16.74 -6.21 -12.90
N ARG A 115 -16.58 -6.62 -11.64
CA ARG A 115 -17.43 -7.64 -11.00
C ARG A 115 -18.64 -6.98 -10.34
N ASP A 116 -19.79 -7.65 -10.40
CA ASP A 116 -20.99 -7.25 -9.64
C ASP A 116 -20.77 -7.55 -8.15
N PRO A 117 -20.84 -6.57 -7.23
CA PRO A 117 -20.80 -6.81 -5.80
C PRO A 117 -21.72 -7.94 -5.30
N LYS A 118 -22.89 -8.13 -5.95
CA LYS A 118 -23.86 -9.16 -5.56
C LYS A 118 -23.42 -10.57 -5.92
N SER A 119 -22.55 -10.74 -6.91
CA SER A 119 -22.00 -12.05 -7.27
C SER A 119 -20.83 -12.46 -6.38
N LEU A 120 -20.29 -11.56 -5.55
CA LEU A 120 -19.15 -11.82 -4.69
C LEU A 120 -19.57 -12.15 -3.24
N ALA A 121 -18.97 -13.19 -2.69
CA ALA A 121 -19.08 -13.57 -1.27
C ALA A 121 -18.00 -12.92 -0.40
N GLY A 122 -16.88 -12.52 -1.01
CA GLY A 122 -15.76 -11.83 -0.37
C GLY A 122 -14.46 -11.97 -1.14
N TYR A 123 -13.39 -11.39 -0.59
CA TYR A 123 -12.01 -11.53 -1.06
C TYR A 123 -11.07 -11.79 0.13
N LEU A 124 -10.14 -12.73 -0.03
CA LEU A 124 -9.04 -12.96 0.91
C LEU A 124 -7.70 -12.87 0.18
N GLU A 125 -6.79 -12.12 0.76
CA GLU A 125 -5.42 -11.99 0.26
C GLU A 125 -4.42 -12.47 1.30
N LEU A 126 -3.61 -13.45 0.93
CA LEU A 126 -2.45 -13.86 1.73
C LEU A 126 -1.24 -13.11 1.19
N HIS A 127 -0.47 -12.49 2.07
CA HIS A 127 0.69 -11.71 1.70
C HIS A 127 1.80 -11.83 2.74
N ILE A 128 3.02 -11.44 2.39
CA ILE A 128 4.07 -11.17 3.38
C ILE A 128 3.81 -9.82 4.06
N GLU A 129 4.26 -9.64 5.30
CA GLU A 129 4.05 -8.40 6.05
C GLU A 129 4.74 -7.19 5.42
N GLN A 130 5.88 -7.43 4.74
CA GLN A 130 6.80 -6.41 4.24
C GLN A 130 7.38 -5.51 5.36
N GLY A 131 7.23 -5.96 6.61
CA GLY A 131 7.62 -5.27 7.82
C GLY A 131 8.08 -6.25 8.90
N PRO A 132 8.63 -5.75 10.02
CA PRO A 132 9.24 -6.60 11.04
C PRO A 132 8.33 -6.88 12.24
N ARG A 133 7.05 -6.47 12.25
CA ARG A 133 6.19 -6.51 13.44
C ARG A 133 5.90 -7.95 13.87
N LEU A 134 5.55 -8.84 12.94
CA LEU A 134 5.28 -10.26 13.23
C LEU A 134 6.55 -10.98 13.69
N GLU A 135 7.68 -10.78 13.00
CA GLU A 135 8.97 -11.36 13.38
C GLU A 135 9.38 -10.92 14.80
N ARG A 136 9.26 -9.62 15.11
CA ARG A 136 9.57 -9.07 16.44
C ARG A 136 8.63 -9.56 17.53
N ALA A 137 7.36 -9.79 17.21
CA ALA A 137 6.36 -10.32 18.13
C ALA A 137 6.43 -11.84 18.30
N GLY A 138 7.20 -12.55 17.46
CA GLY A 138 7.18 -14.01 17.40
C GLY A 138 5.83 -14.57 16.94
N ALA A 139 5.05 -13.78 16.19
CA ALA A 139 3.77 -14.19 15.62
C ALA A 139 3.99 -14.80 14.23
N SER A 140 3.29 -15.89 13.93
CA SER A 140 3.35 -16.54 12.61
C SER A 140 2.31 -16.00 11.64
N ILE A 141 1.24 -15.39 12.15
CA ILE A 141 0.10 -14.92 11.36
C ILE A 141 -0.29 -13.50 11.79
N GLY A 142 -0.38 -12.61 10.82
CA GLY A 142 -0.98 -11.30 11.00
C GLY A 142 -2.44 -11.29 10.55
N VAL A 143 -3.34 -10.88 11.43
CA VAL A 143 -4.73 -10.56 11.08
C VAL A 143 -4.77 -9.10 10.69
N VAL A 144 -4.84 -8.81 9.39
CA VAL A 144 -4.76 -7.42 8.93
C VAL A 144 -6.04 -6.68 9.29
N THR A 145 -5.91 -5.58 10.03
CA THR A 145 -7.06 -4.77 10.49
C THR A 145 -7.51 -3.76 9.44
N GLY A 146 -6.59 -3.33 8.59
CA GLY A 146 -6.82 -2.36 7.53
C GLY A 146 -5.52 -2.00 6.83
N ILE A 147 -5.65 -1.37 5.67
CA ILE A 147 -4.54 -0.79 4.91
C ILE A 147 -4.50 0.70 5.21
N PHE A 148 -3.32 1.22 5.53
CA PHE A 148 -3.13 2.63 5.83
C PHE A 148 -3.50 3.52 4.63
N GLY A 149 -4.19 4.63 4.93
CA GLY A 149 -4.28 5.72 3.98
C GLY A 149 -3.00 6.54 4.00
N ARG A 150 -2.72 7.27 2.92
CA ARG A 150 -1.55 8.14 2.81
C ARG A 150 -1.94 9.55 2.40
N ARG A 151 -1.15 10.53 2.80
CA ARG A 151 -1.14 11.87 2.22
C ARG A 151 0.29 12.29 1.96
N SER A 152 0.48 13.00 0.86
CA SER A 152 1.78 13.52 0.46
C SER A 152 1.69 15.03 0.24
N TRP A 153 2.73 15.75 0.66
CA TRP A 153 2.88 17.19 0.54
C TRP A 153 4.20 17.56 -0.14
N LEU A 154 4.17 18.71 -0.79
CA LEU A 154 5.34 19.59 -0.92
C LEU A 154 5.21 20.69 0.12
N LEU A 155 6.08 20.66 1.13
CA LEU A 155 6.18 21.72 2.13
C LEU A 155 7.35 22.64 1.77
N THR A 156 7.04 23.85 1.33
CA THR A 156 8.06 24.85 0.96
C THR A 156 8.24 25.86 2.08
N PHE A 157 9.43 25.90 2.67
CA PHE A 157 9.87 27.01 3.50
C PHE A 157 10.44 28.11 2.60
N LEU A 158 9.93 29.32 2.76
CA LEU A 158 10.31 30.51 2.00
C LEU A 158 10.90 31.54 2.95
N GLY A 159 12.17 31.83 2.73
CA GLY A 159 12.98 32.79 3.48
C GLY A 159 13.64 33.80 2.56
N ARG A 160 14.86 34.23 2.89
CA ARG A 160 15.60 35.25 2.13
C ARG A 160 17.04 34.83 1.86
N SER A 161 17.51 35.14 0.65
CA SER A 161 18.91 34.99 0.29
C SER A 161 19.74 36.12 0.86
N ASP A 162 20.74 35.75 1.66
CA ASP A 162 21.63 36.68 2.36
C ASP A 162 23.07 36.14 2.30
N HIS A 163 24.08 37.03 2.35
CA HIS A 163 25.48 36.61 2.33
C HIS A 163 25.86 35.91 3.64
N ALA A 164 26.38 34.69 3.57
CA ALA A 164 26.57 33.82 4.74
C ALA A 164 27.61 34.35 5.75
N GLY A 165 28.57 35.19 5.32
CA GLY A 165 29.62 35.72 6.19
C GLY A 165 29.29 37.06 6.85
N THR A 166 28.38 37.85 6.28
CA THR A 166 28.13 39.24 6.71
C THR A 166 26.78 39.43 7.35
N THR A 167 25.88 38.47 7.21
CA THR A 167 24.52 38.54 7.79
C THR A 167 24.54 37.87 9.16
N PRO A 168 24.30 38.63 10.25
CA PRO A 168 24.19 38.09 11.60
C PRO A 168 23.11 37.00 11.70
N LEU A 169 23.28 36.03 12.60
CA LEU A 169 22.36 34.88 12.71
C LEU A 169 20.94 35.27 13.08
N ASP A 170 20.77 36.28 13.93
CA ASP A 170 19.49 36.81 14.40
C ASP A 170 18.71 37.61 13.33
N ALA A 171 19.38 37.99 12.24
CA ALA A 171 18.77 38.70 11.11
C ALA A 171 18.39 37.79 9.93
N ARG A 172 18.65 36.47 10.02
CA ARG A 172 18.43 35.53 8.91
C ARG A 172 17.00 35.01 8.86
N ALA A 173 16.47 34.91 7.64
CA ALA A 173 15.32 34.08 7.31
C ALA A 173 15.80 32.85 6.54
N ASP A 174 16.43 31.91 7.25
CA ASP A 174 17.08 30.74 6.66
C ASP A 174 16.09 29.59 6.44
N ALA A 175 15.69 29.37 5.19
CA ALA A 175 14.71 28.35 4.83
C ALA A 175 15.24 26.92 5.05
N LEU A 176 16.54 26.68 4.88
CA LEU A 176 17.12 25.34 5.09
C LEU A 176 17.16 24.98 6.56
N VAL A 177 17.51 25.92 7.44
CA VAL A 177 17.47 25.69 8.89
C VAL A 177 16.03 25.40 9.36
N ALA A 178 15.03 26.11 8.82
CA ALA A 178 13.63 25.83 9.09
C ALA A 178 13.22 24.42 8.64
N ALA A 179 13.57 24.05 7.41
CA ALA A 179 13.32 22.70 6.89
C ALA A 179 14.00 21.61 7.73
N ALA A 180 15.26 21.81 8.13
CA ALA A 180 15.99 20.85 8.95
C ALA A 180 15.32 20.64 10.32
N ARG A 181 14.83 21.70 10.96
CA ARG A 181 14.07 21.61 12.22
C ARG A 181 12.77 20.82 12.02
N PHE A 182 12.07 21.06 10.93
CA PHE A 182 10.84 20.35 10.61
C PHE A 182 11.12 18.86 10.37
N ILE A 183 12.12 18.54 9.53
CA ILE A 183 12.51 17.17 9.20
C ILE A 183 12.87 16.37 10.45
N ALA A 184 13.62 16.97 11.38
CA ALA A 184 14.01 16.32 12.62
C ALA A 184 12.81 16.09 13.57
N ALA A 185 11.89 17.05 13.65
CA ALA A 185 10.79 17.00 14.62
C ALA A 185 9.52 16.29 14.12
N ALA A 186 9.30 16.21 12.81
CA ALA A 186 8.06 15.70 12.23
C ALA A 186 7.74 14.23 12.62
N PRO A 187 8.68 13.27 12.51
CA PRO A 187 8.40 11.88 12.91
C PRO A 187 8.03 11.76 14.40
N GLU A 188 8.76 12.46 15.27
CA GLU A 188 8.51 12.46 16.72
C GLU A 188 7.16 13.10 17.06
N ARG A 189 6.82 14.23 16.43
CA ARG A 189 5.52 14.90 16.60
C ARG A 189 4.36 13.98 16.26
N VAL A 190 4.49 13.20 15.18
CA VAL A 190 3.47 12.25 14.73
C VAL A 190 3.39 11.06 15.68
N GLN A 191 4.50 10.39 15.97
CA GLN A 191 4.51 9.20 16.83
C GLN A 191 4.02 9.50 18.26
N ALA A 192 4.30 10.69 18.79
CA ALA A 192 3.83 11.08 20.12
C ALA A 192 2.30 11.19 20.23
N ARG A 193 1.60 11.50 19.13
CA ARG A 193 0.14 11.64 19.09
C ARG A 193 -0.55 10.41 18.50
N PHE A 194 0.12 9.71 17.58
CA PHE A 194 -0.42 8.63 16.77
C PHE A 194 0.63 7.49 16.68
N PRO A 195 0.69 6.59 17.67
CA PRO A 195 1.81 5.63 17.82
C PRO A 195 2.02 4.68 16.64
N ASP A 196 0.94 4.32 15.93
CA ASP A 196 0.99 3.42 14.77
C ASP A 196 1.18 4.15 13.43
N ALA A 197 1.05 5.48 13.42
CA ALA A 197 1.21 6.28 12.22
C ALA A 197 2.68 6.55 11.91
N VAL A 198 2.95 6.87 10.65
CA VAL A 198 4.29 7.21 10.17
C VAL A 198 4.27 8.53 9.42
N ALA A 199 5.35 9.30 9.55
CA ALA A 199 5.61 10.47 8.74
C ALA A 199 7.08 10.47 8.32
N THR A 200 7.32 10.66 7.03
CA THR A 200 8.63 10.54 6.41
C THR A 200 8.89 11.78 5.56
N CYS A 201 10.03 12.42 5.77
CA CYS A 201 10.56 13.45 4.88
C CYS A 201 11.56 12.79 3.93
N GLY A 202 11.11 12.45 2.72
CA GLY A 202 11.88 11.60 1.79
C GLY A 202 12.87 12.35 0.90
N ASN A 203 12.67 13.66 0.71
CA ASN A 203 13.53 14.48 -0.13
C ASN A 203 13.53 15.94 0.35
N VAL A 204 14.62 16.66 0.08
CA VAL A 204 14.71 18.10 0.26
C VAL A 204 15.43 18.73 -0.92
N GLU A 205 14.80 19.74 -1.53
CA GLU A 205 15.42 20.60 -2.52
C GLU A 205 15.72 21.97 -1.90
N VAL A 206 16.92 22.50 -2.13
CA VAL A 206 17.39 23.75 -1.52
C VAL A 206 17.83 24.73 -2.59
N LEU A 207 17.31 25.95 -2.54
CA LEU A 207 17.69 27.04 -3.44
C LEU A 207 18.28 28.23 -2.66
N PRO A 208 19.36 28.87 -3.15
CA PRO A 208 20.04 28.60 -4.43
C PRO A 208 20.99 27.40 -4.43
N GLY A 209 21.20 26.70 -3.30
CA GLY A 209 22.06 25.51 -3.25
C GLY A 209 23.56 25.80 -3.28
N VAL A 210 23.98 27.02 -2.90
CA VAL A 210 25.41 27.39 -2.81
C VAL A 210 25.83 27.62 -1.35
N TYR A 211 27.03 27.18 -1.00
CA TYR A 211 27.48 27.09 0.41
C TYR A 211 27.66 28.43 1.13
N ASN A 212 27.83 29.54 0.39
CA ASN A 212 28.10 30.87 0.94
C ASN A 212 26.89 31.81 0.90
N VAL A 213 25.68 31.28 0.66
CA VAL A 213 24.43 32.04 0.64
C VAL A 213 23.41 31.37 1.55
N THR A 214 22.79 32.15 2.43
CA THR A 214 21.64 31.71 3.24
C THR A 214 20.51 31.28 2.29
N PRO A 215 19.99 30.04 2.39
CA PRO A 215 18.96 29.57 1.47
C PRO A 215 17.66 30.34 1.60
N ARG A 216 17.14 30.81 0.46
CA ARG A 216 15.83 31.49 0.40
C ARG A 216 14.67 30.52 0.30
N GLN A 217 14.92 29.27 -0.07
CA GLN A 217 13.87 28.29 -0.24
C GLN A 217 14.40 26.88 0.07
N ALA A 218 13.59 26.12 0.81
CA ALA A 218 13.77 24.69 0.97
C ALA A 218 12.42 24.00 0.82
N THR A 219 12.30 23.11 -0.17
CA THR A 219 11.07 22.32 -0.40
C THR A 219 11.30 20.91 0.13
N VAL A 220 10.42 20.44 1.01
CA VAL A 220 10.47 19.10 1.61
C VAL A 220 9.32 18.26 1.09
N TRP A 221 9.63 17.03 0.65
CA TRP A 221 8.62 16.04 0.26
C TRP A 221 8.25 15.25 1.51
N VAL A 222 7.02 15.44 1.97
CA VAL A 222 6.52 14.81 3.19
C VAL A 222 5.46 13.80 2.80
N GLU A 223 5.56 12.56 3.27
CA GLU A 223 4.47 11.59 3.21
C GLU A 223 4.14 11.13 4.63
N PHE A 224 2.85 11.00 4.95
CA PHE A 224 2.41 10.39 6.19
C PHE A 224 1.27 9.40 5.95
N ARG A 225 1.23 8.37 6.79
CA ARG A 225 0.28 7.27 6.70
C ARG A 225 -0.35 6.96 8.05
N ALA A 226 -1.64 6.62 8.05
CA ALA A 226 -2.36 6.22 9.26
C ALA A 226 -3.53 5.27 8.96
N GLY A 227 -4.02 4.59 10.00
CA GLY A 227 -5.08 3.58 9.90
C GLY A 227 -6.48 4.15 9.78
N THR A 228 -6.69 5.41 10.18
CA THR A 228 -8.00 6.06 10.13
C THR A 228 -7.93 7.45 9.53
N LEU A 229 -9.05 7.91 8.97
CA LEU A 229 -9.15 9.26 8.40
C LEU A 229 -8.95 10.34 9.48
N ALA A 230 -9.48 10.10 10.69
CA ALA A 230 -9.31 11.02 11.81
C ALA A 230 -7.83 11.17 12.22
N GLU A 231 -7.05 10.08 12.20
CA GLU A 231 -5.62 10.15 12.44
C GLU A 231 -4.90 10.89 11.30
N LEU A 232 -5.24 10.64 10.04
CA LEU A 232 -4.67 11.40 8.91
C LEU A 232 -4.94 12.90 9.03
N ASP A 233 -6.16 13.29 9.39
CA ASP A 233 -6.51 14.70 9.64
C ASP A 233 -5.76 15.29 10.83
N GLY A 234 -5.62 14.51 11.91
CA GLY A 234 -4.85 14.92 13.09
C GLY A 234 -3.35 15.08 12.81
N ILE A 235 -2.77 14.22 11.96
CA ILE A 235 -1.38 14.34 11.52
C ILE A 235 -1.20 15.55 10.61
N ASP A 236 -2.11 15.74 9.65
CA ASP A 236 -2.12 16.90 8.75
C ASP A 236 -2.09 18.20 9.56
N GLN A 237 -2.96 18.30 10.57
CA GLN A 237 -2.99 19.42 11.49
C GLN A 237 -1.69 19.54 12.30
N ALA A 238 -1.21 18.46 12.93
CA ALA A 238 -0.04 18.50 13.80
C ALA A 238 1.25 18.92 13.07
N LEU A 239 1.39 18.52 11.80
CA LEU A 239 2.52 18.88 10.96
C LEU A 239 2.41 20.33 10.45
N ARG A 240 1.20 20.84 10.18
CA ARG A 240 0.99 22.28 9.88
C ARG A 240 1.34 23.15 11.09
N GLU A 241 0.85 22.77 12.27
CA GLU A 241 1.20 23.42 13.53
C GLU A 241 2.72 23.46 13.74
N LEU A 242 3.41 22.33 13.50
CA LEU A 242 4.86 22.27 13.59
C LEU A 242 5.57 23.21 12.59
N ALA A 243 5.07 23.31 11.36
CA ALA A 243 5.63 24.23 10.38
C ALA A 243 5.45 25.68 10.82
N ASP A 244 4.26 26.06 11.31
CA ASP A 244 3.95 27.39 11.81
C ASP A 244 4.79 27.76 13.04
N GLU A 245 5.00 26.82 13.97
CA GLU A 245 5.87 26.99 15.15
C GLU A 245 7.33 27.28 14.76
N ILE A 246 7.79 26.73 13.64
CA ILE A 246 9.17 26.89 13.15
C ILE A 246 9.34 28.22 12.41
N THR A 247 8.32 28.66 11.66
CA THR A 247 8.36 29.88 10.85
C THR A 247 7.99 31.10 11.67
N VAL A 248 8.92 31.52 12.54
CA VAL A 248 8.77 32.70 13.39
C VAL A 248 9.35 33.95 12.70
N GLY A 249 8.56 35.03 12.66
CA GLY A 249 8.97 36.32 12.10
C GLY A 249 8.38 36.60 10.70
N PRO A 250 8.48 37.85 10.21
CA PRO A 250 7.79 38.26 8.99
C PRO A 250 8.42 37.74 7.69
N ASP A 251 9.72 37.39 7.71
CA ASP A 251 10.50 37.08 6.52
C ASP A 251 10.64 35.58 6.23
N LEU A 252 10.05 34.71 7.07
CA LEU A 252 10.09 33.26 6.93
C LEU A 252 8.68 32.70 7.03
N HIS A 253 8.22 31.95 6.02
CA HIS A 253 6.88 31.34 6.01
C HIS A 253 6.90 29.96 5.35
N ALA A 254 5.91 29.14 5.69
CA ALA A 254 5.72 27.80 5.15
C ALA A 254 4.50 27.76 4.22
N VAL A 255 4.63 27.05 3.10
CA VAL A 255 3.55 26.81 2.15
C VAL A 255 3.42 25.32 1.94
N VAL A 256 2.24 24.76 2.25
CA VAL A 256 1.93 23.35 2.04
C VAL A 256 1.10 23.19 0.77
N LYS A 257 1.61 22.38 -0.18
CA LYS A 257 0.88 21.94 -1.36
C LYS A 257 0.65 20.43 -1.28
N PRO A 258 -0.60 19.96 -1.05
CA PRO A 258 -0.93 18.54 -1.16
C PRO A 258 -0.68 18.03 -2.58
N THR A 259 -0.13 16.82 -2.72
CA THR A 259 0.20 16.21 -4.02
C THR A 259 -0.52 14.90 -4.28
N ALA A 260 -0.72 14.08 -3.25
CA ALA A 260 -1.42 12.80 -3.35
C ALA A 260 -2.17 12.48 -2.06
N ALA A 261 -3.24 11.71 -2.19
CA ALA A 261 -3.98 11.18 -1.05
C ALA A 261 -4.62 9.83 -1.39
N SER A 262 -4.61 8.90 -0.43
CA SER A 262 -5.42 7.70 -0.43
C SER A 262 -6.14 7.57 0.91
N GLN A 263 -7.34 7.00 0.89
CA GLN A 263 -8.13 6.78 2.09
C GLN A 263 -7.69 5.48 2.78
N PRO A 264 -7.68 5.43 4.13
CA PRO A 264 -7.50 4.17 4.83
C PRO A 264 -8.60 3.19 4.49
N THR A 265 -8.26 1.92 4.38
CA THR A 265 -9.19 0.87 3.96
C THR A 265 -9.30 -0.20 5.05
N PRO A 266 -10.32 -0.15 5.92
CA PRO A 266 -10.51 -1.15 6.97
C PRO A 266 -10.86 -2.51 6.37
N MET A 267 -10.27 -3.57 6.91
CA MET A 267 -10.67 -4.94 6.55
C MET A 267 -12.01 -5.29 7.19
N HIS A 268 -12.81 -6.10 6.50
CA HIS A 268 -14.16 -6.42 6.95
C HIS A 268 -14.13 -7.25 8.27
N PRO A 269 -14.90 -6.88 9.31
CA PRO A 269 -14.82 -7.53 10.63
C PRO A 269 -14.99 -9.04 10.60
N ARG A 270 -15.95 -9.55 9.81
CA ARG A 270 -16.15 -10.99 9.61
C ARG A 270 -14.93 -11.70 9.04
N MET A 271 -14.19 -11.06 8.14
CA MET A 271 -13.00 -11.67 7.54
C MET A 271 -11.88 -11.76 8.57
N GLN A 272 -11.66 -10.68 9.34
CA GLN A 272 -10.71 -10.68 10.45
C GLN A 272 -11.04 -11.77 11.49
N GLU A 273 -12.32 -11.92 11.85
CA GLU A 273 -12.79 -12.96 12.78
C GLU A 273 -12.48 -14.37 12.27
N VAL A 274 -12.82 -14.66 11.00
CA VAL A 274 -12.56 -15.96 10.39
C VAL A 274 -11.06 -16.28 10.33
N ILE A 275 -10.23 -15.31 9.95
CA ILE A 275 -8.77 -15.48 9.90
C ILE A 275 -8.23 -15.75 11.31
N ARG A 276 -8.68 -14.99 12.31
CA ARG A 276 -8.26 -15.16 13.71
C ARG A 276 -8.66 -16.54 14.24
N ALA A 277 -9.89 -16.97 13.96
CA ALA A 277 -10.38 -18.29 14.35
C ALA A 277 -9.60 -19.42 13.66
N ALA A 278 -9.27 -19.26 12.38
CA ALA A 278 -8.45 -20.23 11.63
C ALA A 278 -7.04 -20.36 12.22
N ALA A 279 -6.37 -19.24 12.48
CA ALA A 279 -5.05 -19.24 13.12
C ALA A 279 -5.08 -19.90 14.51
N GLN A 280 -6.10 -19.58 15.32
CA GLN A 280 -6.28 -20.17 16.65
C GLN A 280 -6.53 -21.68 16.58
N ALA A 281 -7.40 -22.14 15.67
CA ALA A 281 -7.71 -23.55 15.51
C ALA A 281 -6.48 -24.39 15.07
N LEU A 282 -5.58 -23.77 14.30
CA LEU A 282 -4.33 -24.37 13.84
C LEU A 282 -3.17 -24.24 14.86
N GLY A 283 -3.38 -23.51 15.97
CA GLY A 283 -2.36 -23.30 17.00
C GLY A 283 -1.25 -22.33 16.58
N TYR A 284 -1.48 -21.48 15.57
CA TYR A 284 -0.51 -20.47 15.16
C TYR A 284 -0.60 -19.22 16.03
N PRO A 285 0.51 -18.74 16.62
CA PRO A 285 0.55 -17.44 17.26
C PRO A 285 0.17 -16.35 16.27
N SER A 286 -0.81 -15.53 16.62
CA SER A 286 -1.31 -14.47 15.75
C SER A 286 -1.48 -13.14 16.48
N MET A 287 -1.44 -12.05 15.72
CA MET A 287 -1.71 -10.71 16.23
C MET A 287 -2.44 -9.86 15.19
N ASP A 288 -3.18 -8.87 15.68
CA ASP A 288 -3.81 -7.86 14.84
C ASP A 288 -2.79 -6.77 14.50
N LEU A 289 -2.73 -6.36 13.23
CA LEU A 289 -1.85 -5.28 12.77
C LEU A 289 -2.40 -4.63 11.49
N PRO A 290 -2.10 -3.34 11.23
CA PRO A 290 -2.40 -2.74 9.95
C PRO A 290 -1.35 -3.09 8.89
N SER A 291 -1.71 -3.02 7.61
CA SER A 291 -0.73 -2.93 6.53
C SER A 291 -0.28 -1.49 6.33
N GLY A 292 1.04 -1.30 6.30
CA GLY A 292 1.66 -0.03 5.94
C GLY A 292 1.77 0.18 4.43
N ALA A 293 1.68 -0.89 3.64
CA ALA A 293 1.77 -0.90 2.18
C ALA A 293 0.37 -0.97 1.53
N GLY A 294 0.29 -0.58 0.26
CA GLY A 294 -0.92 -0.79 -0.54
C GLY A 294 -0.99 -2.25 -0.99
N HIS A 295 -2.21 -2.74 -1.24
CA HIS A 295 -2.46 -4.07 -1.81
C HIS A 295 -3.76 -4.04 -2.63
N ASP A 296 -3.96 -4.97 -3.55
CA ASP A 296 -5.20 -5.12 -4.31
C ASP A 296 -6.45 -5.23 -3.42
N ALA A 297 -6.31 -5.81 -2.22
CA ALA A 297 -7.33 -5.81 -1.18
C ALA A 297 -7.97 -4.44 -0.92
N GLN A 298 -7.22 -3.34 -1.07
CA GLN A 298 -7.75 -2.00 -0.89
C GLN A 298 -8.77 -1.62 -1.98
N MET A 299 -8.57 -2.09 -3.22
CA MET A 299 -9.51 -1.91 -4.32
C MET A 299 -10.72 -2.83 -4.12
N MET A 300 -10.48 -4.10 -3.78
CA MET A 300 -11.53 -5.10 -3.58
C MET A 300 -12.48 -4.76 -2.44
N ALA A 301 -11.99 -4.10 -1.37
CA ALA A 301 -12.82 -3.62 -0.26
C ALA A 301 -13.90 -2.61 -0.69
N ASN A 302 -13.79 -1.98 -1.86
CA ASN A 302 -14.83 -1.11 -2.42
C ASN A 302 -16.03 -1.89 -3.00
N VAL A 303 -15.88 -3.21 -3.18
CA VAL A 303 -16.80 -4.05 -3.98
C VAL A 303 -17.36 -5.19 -3.16
N THR A 304 -16.57 -5.77 -2.25
CA THR A 304 -16.93 -6.97 -1.51
C THR A 304 -16.28 -6.98 -0.11
N PRO A 305 -16.80 -7.76 0.86
CA PRO A 305 -16.11 -7.99 2.12
C PRO A 305 -14.70 -8.55 1.91
N THR A 306 -13.68 -7.83 2.37
CA THR A 306 -12.28 -8.17 2.15
C THR A 306 -11.55 -8.42 3.47
N GLY A 307 -10.61 -9.36 3.50
CA GLY A 307 -9.64 -9.52 4.58
C GLY A 307 -8.27 -9.91 4.05
N MET A 308 -7.23 -9.64 4.84
CA MET A 308 -5.88 -10.07 4.51
C MET A 308 -5.22 -10.84 5.65
N ILE A 309 -4.34 -11.76 5.26
CA ILE A 309 -3.53 -12.60 6.13
C ILE A 309 -2.08 -12.23 5.85
N PHE A 310 -1.32 -11.90 6.89
CA PHE A 310 0.11 -11.67 6.76
C PHE A 310 0.94 -12.83 7.31
N THR A 311 2.07 -13.08 6.65
CA THR A 311 3.17 -13.92 7.14
C THR A 311 4.41 -13.07 7.43
N PRO A 312 5.29 -13.44 8.38
CA PRO A 312 6.48 -12.67 8.71
C PRO A 312 7.43 -12.46 7.53
N SER A 313 8.00 -11.27 7.43
CA SER A 313 9.13 -10.97 6.53
C SER A 313 10.43 -10.93 7.35
N HIS A 314 11.46 -11.67 6.92
CA HIS A 314 12.74 -11.71 7.62
C HIS A 314 13.36 -10.30 7.67
N ARG A 315 13.62 -9.81 8.88
CA ARG A 315 14.09 -8.43 9.15
C ARG A 315 13.19 -7.34 8.56
N GLY A 316 11.95 -7.67 8.23
CA GLY A 316 11.01 -6.76 7.58
C GLY A 316 11.46 -6.24 6.21
N ARG A 317 12.21 -7.05 5.45
CA ARG A 317 12.66 -6.68 4.11
C ARG A 317 11.65 -7.12 3.05
N SER A 318 11.38 -6.22 2.09
CA SER A 318 10.57 -6.44 0.88
C SER A 318 11.14 -5.59 -0.26
N HIS A 319 10.65 -5.76 -1.48
CA HIS A 319 11.08 -4.98 -2.66
C HIS A 319 12.60 -5.04 -2.89
N CYS A 320 13.22 -6.17 -2.51
CA CYS A 320 14.64 -6.41 -2.73
C CYS A 320 14.93 -7.91 -2.83
N PRO A 321 16.05 -8.33 -3.44
CA PRO A 321 16.34 -9.76 -3.66
C PRO A 321 16.57 -10.57 -2.37
N ASP A 322 16.83 -9.89 -1.26
CA ASP A 322 17.04 -10.50 0.05
C ASP A 322 15.73 -10.70 0.83
N GLU A 323 14.58 -10.37 0.24
CA GLU A 323 13.26 -10.69 0.79
C GLU A 323 13.16 -12.18 1.06
N TYR A 324 12.75 -12.52 2.27
CA TYR A 324 12.70 -13.89 2.71
C TYR A 324 11.62 -14.11 3.75
N THR A 325 10.88 -15.19 3.60
CA THR A 325 9.98 -15.73 4.61
C THR A 325 10.28 -17.22 4.76
N ALA A 326 10.42 -17.67 6.01
CA ALA A 326 10.75 -19.06 6.31
C ALA A 326 9.62 -20.00 5.79
N PRO A 327 9.94 -21.17 5.22
CA PRO A 327 8.95 -22.09 4.67
C PRO A 327 7.80 -22.43 5.64
N GLU A 328 8.08 -22.53 6.93
CA GLU A 328 7.09 -22.84 7.96
C GLU A 328 6.02 -21.74 8.08
N HIS A 329 6.41 -20.48 7.87
CA HIS A 329 5.49 -19.35 7.86
C HIS A 329 4.66 -19.28 6.58
N LEU A 330 5.25 -19.63 5.42
CA LEU A 330 4.50 -19.74 4.16
C LEU A 330 3.40 -20.82 4.27
N VAL A 331 3.76 -21.99 4.82
CA VAL A 331 2.83 -23.09 5.08
C VAL A 331 1.77 -22.69 6.12
N ALA A 332 2.14 -21.96 7.17
CA ALA A 332 1.16 -21.46 8.14
C ALA A 332 0.14 -20.52 7.49
N GLY A 333 0.61 -19.56 6.68
CA GLY A 333 -0.24 -18.64 5.93
C GLY A 333 -1.21 -19.35 4.99
N ALA A 334 -0.71 -20.31 4.19
CA ALA A 334 -1.53 -21.10 3.26
C ALA A 334 -2.59 -21.95 4.00
N ASN A 335 -2.24 -22.56 5.14
CA ASN A 335 -3.20 -23.31 5.95
C ASN A 335 -4.29 -22.41 6.57
N VAL A 336 -3.92 -21.22 7.05
CA VAL A 336 -4.90 -20.24 7.54
C VAL A 336 -5.83 -19.80 6.41
N LEU A 337 -5.29 -19.54 5.22
CA LEU A 337 -6.10 -19.21 4.03
C LEU A 337 -7.09 -20.34 3.71
N LEU A 338 -6.63 -21.60 3.66
CA LEU A 338 -7.50 -22.77 3.43
C LEU A 338 -8.63 -22.84 4.46
N HIS A 339 -8.32 -22.72 5.74
CA HIS A 339 -9.30 -22.79 6.82
C HIS A 339 -10.30 -21.62 6.76
N ALA A 340 -9.84 -20.43 6.41
CA ALA A 340 -10.71 -19.28 6.19
C ALA A 340 -11.65 -19.49 5.00
N VAL A 341 -11.16 -20.05 3.90
CA VAL A 341 -11.97 -20.44 2.73
C VAL A 341 -13.02 -21.48 3.13
N LEU A 342 -12.65 -22.51 3.90
CA LEU A 342 -13.59 -23.52 4.39
C LEU A 342 -14.70 -22.90 5.25
N ALA A 343 -14.38 -21.96 6.14
CA ALA A 343 -15.38 -21.28 6.96
C ALA A 343 -16.33 -20.37 6.15
N LEU A 344 -15.82 -19.75 5.08
CA LEU A 344 -16.58 -18.80 4.26
C LEU A 344 -17.39 -19.48 3.14
N ALA A 345 -16.80 -20.46 2.47
CA ALA A 345 -17.33 -21.12 1.29
C ALA A 345 -17.73 -22.60 1.50
N GLY A 346 -17.38 -23.21 2.64
CA GLY A 346 -17.81 -24.57 3.00
C GLY A 346 -19.29 -24.67 3.36
N PRO A 347 -19.79 -25.89 3.62
CA PRO A 347 -21.17 -26.10 4.04
C PRO A 347 -21.42 -25.44 5.41
N PRO A 348 -22.68 -25.05 5.70
CA PRO A 348 -23.04 -24.40 6.96
C PRO A 348 -22.82 -25.27 8.19
#